data_AF-A0A1B6CRG2-F1
#
_entry.id   AF-A0A1B6CRG2-F1
#
_cell.length_a   1.000
_cell.length_b   1.000
_cell.length_c   1.000
_cell.angle_alpha   90.00
_cell.angle_beta   90.00
_cell.angle_gamma   90.00
#
_symmetry.space_group_name_H-M   'P 1'
#
loop_
_entity.id
_entity.type
_entity.pdbx_description
1 polymer ?
#
loop_
_entity_poly.entity_id
_entity_poly.type
_entity_poly.pdbx_seq_one_letter_code
_entity_poly.pdbx_strand_id
1 'polypeptide(L)'
;MTTVKDHILPNDQPIVDLECETAFNALTDKEKLYAHYLSQAAWAGSFITALQTSPESPLILELLLRVVSTQSIEDFKKSALNVVSESDFTAFLVYTSGIFANCGNYKGFGDIKIVPNLTEDAFSKILKVSEAYKTKPGPIDLAWNACKTSMYSLKENEKYLGFWNKGVTTYFSSNCTEEDSVIVNAYLKKINMEAYNCRTFKTPNSGDGKKTYEIKLASVLNGFDASFMPARETFQGDDFHVTRGDYSPVLKIVIDNLSKAKVMF
;
A
#
# COMPACT_ATOMS: atom_id res chain seq x y z
N MET A 1 -27.33 -3.27 -2.87
CA MET A 1 -26.87 -2.64 -1.62
C MET A 1 -25.77 -3.52 -1.07
N THR A 2 -24.52 -3.04 -1.00
CA THR A 2 -23.44 -3.75 -0.31
C THR A 2 -23.68 -3.71 1.19
N THR A 3 -23.52 -4.84 1.84
CA THR A 3 -23.61 -4.98 3.29
C THR A 3 -22.20 -4.99 3.90
N VAL A 4 -22.08 -4.79 5.21
CA VAL A 4 -20.78 -4.91 5.91
C VAL A 4 -20.11 -6.27 5.63
N LYS A 5 -20.90 -7.33 5.38
CA LYS A 5 -20.40 -8.66 5.04
C LYS A 5 -19.54 -8.70 3.78
N ASP A 6 -19.80 -7.83 2.81
CA ASP A 6 -19.05 -7.78 1.54
C ASP A 6 -17.64 -7.17 1.73
N HIS A 7 -17.47 -6.44 2.83
CA HIS A 7 -16.26 -5.70 3.19
C HIS A 7 -15.41 -6.39 4.26
N ILE A 8 -15.84 -7.54 4.79
CA ILE A 8 -15.03 -8.33 5.72
C ILE A 8 -14.49 -9.57 5.02
N LEU A 9 -13.44 -10.14 5.62
CA LEU A 9 -13.01 -11.50 5.33
C LEU A 9 -13.57 -12.40 6.44
N PRO A 10 -14.26 -13.51 6.11
CA PRO A 10 -14.86 -14.38 7.11
C PRO A 10 -13.78 -15.18 7.86
N ASN A 11 -14.07 -15.60 9.10
CA ASN A 11 -13.07 -16.28 9.93
C ASN A 11 -12.64 -17.64 9.38
N ASP A 12 -13.45 -18.26 8.53
CA ASP A 12 -13.16 -19.50 7.80
C ASP A 12 -12.52 -19.23 6.43
N GLN A 13 -11.91 -18.05 6.23
CA GLN A 13 -11.21 -17.68 5.00
C GLN A 13 -10.23 -18.79 4.59
N PRO A 14 -10.35 -19.36 3.38
CA PRO A 14 -9.42 -20.39 2.92
C PRO A 14 -8.02 -19.82 2.77
N ILE A 15 -7.04 -20.55 3.30
CA ILE A 15 -5.60 -20.29 3.16
C ILE A 15 -5.00 -21.49 2.46
N VAL A 16 -4.17 -21.24 1.45
CA VAL A 16 -3.50 -22.27 0.66
C VAL A 16 -2.03 -21.92 0.58
N ASP A 17 -1.18 -22.91 0.81
CA ASP A 17 0.27 -22.76 0.68
C ASP A 17 0.69 -22.92 -0.78
N LEU A 18 1.57 -22.03 -1.24
CA LEU A 18 2.22 -22.18 -2.53
C LEU A 18 3.33 -23.24 -2.41
N GLU A 19 3.13 -24.41 -3.01
CA GLU A 19 4.18 -25.43 -3.08
C GLU A 19 5.26 -24.97 -4.08
N CYS A 20 6.48 -24.83 -3.58
CA CYS A 20 7.63 -24.46 -4.39
C CYS A 20 8.91 -25.20 -3.97
N GLU A 21 8.82 -26.16 -3.04
CA GLU A 21 9.99 -26.86 -2.49
C GLU A 21 10.68 -27.69 -3.57
N THR A 22 9.90 -28.43 -4.36
CA THR A 22 10.46 -29.26 -5.46
C THR A 22 11.22 -28.39 -6.47
N ALA A 23 10.61 -27.27 -6.88
CA ALA A 23 11.23 -26.35 -7.83
C ALA A 23 12.48 -25.66 -7.23
N PHE A 24 12.41 -25.23 -5.97
CA PHE A 24 13.53 -24.57 -5.29
C PHE A 24 14.71 -25.52 -5.04
N ASN A 25 14.45 -26.78 -4.71
CA ASN A 25 15.48 -27.79 -4.49
C ASN A 25 16.23 -28.17 -5.78
N ALA A 26 15.59 -28.04 -6.94
CA ALA A 26 16.21 -28.27 -8.24
C ALA A 26 17.20 -27.17 -8.66
N LEU A 27 17.19 -26.01 -7.99
CA LEU A 27 18.12 -24.92 -8.26
C LEU A 27 19.52 -25.22 -7.73
N THR A 28 20.54 -24.82 -8.49
CA THR A 28 21.93 -24.74 -8.02
C THR A 28 22.08 -23.67 -6.93
N ASP A 29 23.16 -23.72 -6.16
CA ASP A 29 23.43 -22.70 -5.13
C ASP A 29 23.50 -21.27 -5.71
N LYS A 30 24.03 -21.12 -6.92
CA LYS A 30 24.08 -19.83 -7.64
C LYS A 30 22.68 -19.34 -8.00
N GLU A 31 21.81 -20.22 -8.52
CA GLU A 31 20.42 -19.89 -8.85
C GLU A 31 19.58 -19.61 -7.61
N LYS A 32 19.83 -20.30 -6.48
CA LYS A 32 19.20 -19.99 -5.19
C LYS A 32 19.56 -18.60 -4.69
N LEU A 33 20.83 -18.20 -4.80
CA LEU A 33 21.27 -16.84 -4.45
C LEU A 33 20.66 -15.78 -5.37
N TYR A 34 20.58 -16.06 -6.67
CA TYR A 34 19.90 -15.20 -7.63
C TYR A 34 18.42 -15.03 -7.27
N ALA A 35 17.70 -16.14 -7.05
CA ALA A 35 16.30 -16.14 -6.64
C ALA A 35 16.09 -15.39 -5.31
N HIS A 36 16.95 -15.63 -4.32
CA HIS A 36 16.91 -14.93 -3.03
C HIS A 36 16.93 -13.41 -3.20
N TYR A 37 17.92 -12.86 -3.92
CA TYR A 37 18.03 -11.41 -4.08
C TYR A 37 16.93 -10.82 -4.97
N LEU A 38 16.45 -11.57 -5.98
CA LEU A 38 15.26 -11.16 -6.72
C LEU A 38 14.01 -11.10 -5.82
N SER A 39 13.80 -12.11 -4.97
CA SER A 39 12.69 -12.13 -4.02
C SER A 39 12.80 -10.97 -3.02
N GLN A 40 13.99 -10.67 -2.50
CA GLN A 40 14.20 -9.52 -1.62
C GLN A 40 13.85 -8.20 -2.33
N ALA A 41 14.22 -8.04 -3.60
CA ALA A 41 13.85 -6.87 -4.40
C ALA A 41 12.33 -6.77 -4.61
N ALA A 42 11.67 -7.89 -4.93
CA ALA A 42 10.22 -7.93 -5.12
C ALA A 42 9.45 -7.59 -3.83
N TRP A 43 9.83 -8.19 -2.69
CA TRP A 43 9.21 -7.92 -1.40
C TRP A 43 9.48 -6.50 -0.89
N ALA A 44 10.65 -5.91 -1.17
CA ALA A 44 10.86 -4.50 -0.89
C ALA A 44 9.92 -3.61 -1.73
N GLY A 45 9.68 -3.98 -2.99
CA GLY A 45 8.76 -3.28 -3.89
C GLY A 45 7.30 -3.32 -3.43
N SER A 46 6.86 -4.35 -2.71
CA SER A 46 5.46 -4.48 -2.28
C SER A 46 5.00 -3.36 -1.32
N PHE A 47 5.92 -2.74 -0.58
CA PHE A 47 5.60 -1.55 0.22
C PHE A 47 5.14 -0.36 -0.62
N ILE A 48 5.55 -0.29 -1.90
CA ILE A 48 5.05 0.71 -2.85
C ILE A 48 3.58 0.45 -3.15
N THR A 49 3.16 -0.82 -3.27
CA THR A 49 1.76 -1.19 -3.48
C THR A 49 0.87 -0.68 -2.34
N ALA A 50 1.32 -0.78 -1.08
CA ALA A 50 0.57 -0.18 0.04
C ALA A 50 0.37 1.33 -0.10
N LEU A 51 1.39 2.05 -0.60
CA LEU A 51 1.31 3.48 -0.90
C LEU A 51 0.45 3.82 -2.13
N GLN A 52 0.18 2.82 -2.98
CA GLN A 52 -0.65 2.92 -4.19
C GLN A 52 -2.10 2.47 -3.97
N THR A 53 -2.39 1.81 -2.84
CA THR A 53 -3.73 1.31 -2.52
C THR A 53 -4.60 2.39 -1.86
N SER A 54 -4.25 2.84 -0.66
CA SER A 54 -5.02 3.82 0.11
C SER A 54 -4.13 4.65 1.04
N PRO A 55 -4.56 5.84 1.48
CA PRO A 55 -3.78 6.66 2.40
C PRO A 55 -3.41 5.95 3.71
N GLU A 56 -4.30 5.09 4.23
CA GLU A 56 -4.11 4.38 5.49
C GLU A 56 -3.35 3.05 5.36
N SER A 57 -3.31 2.43 4.17
CA SER A 57 -2.69 1.12 3.96
C SER A 57 -1.25 0.99 4.47
N PRO A 58 -0.34 1.96 4.23
CA PRO A 58 1.04 1.85 4.72
C PRO A 58 1.12 1.77 6.25
N LEU A 59 0.30 2.56 6.95
CA LEU A 59 0.29 2.56 8.42
C LEU A 59 -0.34 1.31 9.00
N ILE A 60 -1.40 0.79 8.36
CA ILE A 60 -2.02 -0.48 8.75
C ILE A 60 -1.01 -1.61 8.58
N LEU A 61 -0.33 -1.68 7.44
CA LEU A 61 0.69 -2.68 7.15
C LEU A 61 1.83 -2.65 8.18
N GLU A 62 2.35 -1.45 8.47
CA GLU A 62 3.41 -1.23 9.46
C GLU A 62 2.99 -1.67 10.87
N LEU A 63 1.80 -1.25 11.32
CA LEU A 63 1.23 -1.60 12.62
C LEU A 63 1.13 -3.12 12.78
N LEU A 64 0.51 -3.78 11.80
CA LEU A 64 0.28 -5.22 11.82
C LEU A 64 1.60 -5.99 11.78
N LEU A 65 2.49 -5.64 10.87
CA LEU A 65 3.80 -6.30 10.73
C LEU A 65 4.59 -6.22 12.03
N ARG A 66 4.69 -5.02 12.64
CA ARG A 66 5.36 -4.84 13.93
C ARG A 66 4.77 -5.72 15.02
N VAL A 67 3.45 -5.79 15.12
CA VAL A 67 2.75 -6.55 16.16
C VAL A 67 3.00 -8.05 16.00
N VAL A 68 2.83 -8.59 14.79
CA VAL A 68 2.92 -10.03 14.54
C VAL A 68 4.36 -10.55 14.40
N SER A 69 5.34 -9.67 14.18
CA SER A 69 6.75 -10.07 14.04
C SER A 69 7.56 -10.03 15.34
N THR A 70 7.00 -9.50 16.44
CA THR A 70 7.75 -9.32 17.71
C THR A 70 7.75 -10.56 18.59
N GLN A 71 6.81 -11.48 18.38
CA GLN A 71 6.68 -12.73 19.13
C GLN A 71 6.06 -13.83 18.25
N SER A 72 6.10 -15.08 18.71
CA SER A 72 5.38 -16.18 18.05
C SER A 72 3.87 -15.94 18.07
N ILE A 73 3.17 -16.41 17.03
CA ILE A 73 1.70 -16.31 16.97
C ILE A 73 1.06 -17.15 18.09
N GLU A 74 1.66 -18.27 18.49
CA GLU A 74 1.17 -19.10 19.58
C GLU A 74 1.18 -18.35 20.92
N ASP A 75 2.29 -17.69 21.27
CA ASP A 75 2.38 -16.94 22.52
C ASP A 75 1.54 -15.66 22.48
N PHE A 76 1.38 -15.08 21.28
CA PHE A 76 0.48 -13.95 21.10
C PHE A 76 -0.98 -14.36 21.33
N LYS A 77 -1.40 -15.49 20.76
CA LYS A 77 -2.74 -16.07 20.96
C LYS A 77 -3.01 -16.31 22.44
N LYS A 78 -2.08 -16.94 23.18
CA LYS A 78 -2.23 -17.17 24.63
C LYS A 78 -2.51 -15.87 25.40
N SER A 79 -1.80 -14.79 25.06
CA SER A 79 -1.98 -13.49 25.70
C SER A 79 -3.31 -12.83 25.32
N ALA A 80 -3.68 -12.89 24.05
CA ALA A 80 -4.92 -12.32 23.51
C ALA A 80 -6.18 -12.98 24.07
N LEU A 81 -6.19 -14.31 24.23
CA LEU A 81 -7.35 -15.04 24.75
C LEU A 81 -7.71 -14.71 26.21
N ASN A 82 -6.83 -14.01 26.94
CA ASN A 82 -7.16 -13.48 28.27
C ASN A 82 -8.03 -12.22 28.22
N VAL A 83 -8.14 -11.55 27.06
CA VAL A 83 -8.81 -10.24 26.92
C VAL A 83 -9.86 -10.18 25.81
N VAL A 84 -9.83 -11.13 24.87
CA VAL A 84 -10.80 -11.25 23.75
C VAL A 84 -11.17 -12.71 23.49
N SER A 85 -12.23 -12.93 22.69
CA SER A 85 -12.64 -14.28 22.30
C SER A 85 -11.70 -14.89 21.24
N GLU A 86 -11.75 -16.21 21.08
CA GLU A 86 -11.04 -16.89 19.99
C GLU A 86 -11.53 -16.44 18.60
N SER A 87 -12.82 -16.13 18.48
CA SER A 87 -13.40 -15.57 17.26
C SER A 87 -12.80 -14.20 16.91
N ASP A 88 -12.62 -13.32 17.90
CA ASP A 88 -12.02 -11.99 17.69
C ASP A 88 -10.55 -12.11 17.29
N PHE A 89 -9.79 -12.97 17.97
CA PHE A 89 -8.38 -13.17 17.62
C PHE A 89 -8.20 -13.79 16.24
N THR A 90 -9.08 -14.73 15.86
CA THR A 90 -9.12 -15.28 14.50
C THR A 90 -9.45 -14.20 13.47
N ALA A 91 -10.45 -13.35 13.73
CA ALA A 91 -10.79 -12.23 12.86
C ALA A 91 -9.63 -11.25 12.70
N PHE A 92 -8.86 -10.99 13.75
CA PHE A 92 -7.63 -10.20 13.69
C PHE A 92 -6.57 -10.84 12.78
N LEU A 93 -6.31 -12.15 12.91
CA LEU A 93 -5.33 -12.85 12.07
C LEU A 93 -5.79 -12.92 10.61
N VAL A 94 -7.08 -13.15 10.35
CA VAL A 94 -7.65 -13.15 9.00
C VAL A 94 -7.55 -11.77 8.37
N TYR A 95 -7.91 -10.71 9.10
CA TYR A 95 -7.73 -9.33 8.64
C TYR A 95 -6.25 -9.07 8.31
N THR A 96 -5.35 -9.44 9.21
CA THR A 96 -3.90 -9.26 9.03
C THR A 96 -3.38 -9.96 7.79
N SER A 97 -3.77 -11.23 7.60
CA SER A 97 -3.42 -12.02 6.42
C SER A 97 -3.97 -11.39 5.14
N GLY A 98 -5.20 -10.87 5.18
CA GLY A 98 -5.82 -10.14 4.09
C GLY A 98 -5.04 -8.89 3.68
N ILE A 99 -4.59 -8.09 4.66
CA ILE A 99 -3.76 -6.91 4.40
C ILE A 99 -2.43 -7.30 3.76
N PHE A 100 -1.77 -8.35 4.25
CA PHE A 100 -0.49 -8.80 3.68
C PHE A 100 -0.66 -9.37 2.27
N ALA A 101 -1.69 -10.19 2.03
CA ALA A 101 -1.96 -10.79 0.73
C ALA A 101 -2.31 -9.74 -0.35
N ASN A 102 -2.98 -8.65 0.03
CA ASN A 102 -3.35 -7.59 -0.91
C ASN A 102 -2.40 -6.38 -0.87
N CYS A 103 -1.39 -6.39 0.01
CA CYS A 103 -0.52 -5.25 0.29
C CYS A 103 -1.31 -3.94 0.54
N GLY A 104 -2.42 -4.03 1.28
CA GLY A 104 -3.32 -2.91 1.54
C GLY A 104 -4.73 -3.36 1.94
N ASN A 105 -5.57 -2.39 2.30
CA ASN A 105 -6.94 -2.65 2.80
C ASN A 105 -8.02 -2.65 1.72
N TYR A 106 -7.69 -3.03 0.49
CA TYR A 106 -8.65 -3.26 -0.60
C TYR A 106 -8.31 -4.58 -1.28
N LYS A 107 -9.32 -5.35 -1.68
CA LYS A 107 -9.14 -6.62 -2.39
C LYS A 107 -8.54 -6.35 -3.78
N GLY A 108 -7.41 -6.96 -4.09
CA GLY A 108 -6.80 -6.88 -5.43
C GLY A 108 -7.67 -7.49 -6.53
N PHE A 109 -8.62 -8.37 -6.16
CA PHE A 109 -9.71 -8.79 -7.04
C PHE A 109 -11.02 -8.13 -6.60
N GLY A 110 -11.49 -7.17 -7.40
CA GLY A 110 -12.78 -6.50 -7.21
C GLY A 110 -12.69 -5.10 -6.58
N ASP A 111 -11.51 -4.65 -6.15
CA ASP A 111 -11.25 -3.30 -5.66
C ASP A 111 -12.17 -2.86 -4.51
N ILE A 112 -12.55 -3.81 -3.66
CA ILE A 112 -13.48 -3.61 -2.53
C ILE A 112 -12.70 -3.44 -1.24
N LYS A 113 -13.04 -2.44 -0.43
CA LYS A 113 -12.41 -2.20 0.88
C LYS A 113 -12.58 -3.39 1.82
N ILE A 114 -11.53 -3.68 2.57
CA ILE A 114 -11.46 -4.71 3.62
C ILE A 114 -11.45 -4.00 4.98
N VAL A 115 -12.43 -4.29 5.82
CA VAL A 115 -12.51 -3.84 7.22
C VAL A 115 -12.37 -5.02 8.18
N PRO A 116 -11.90 -4.79 9.43
CA PRO A 116 -11.75 -5.88 10.39
C PRO A 116 -13.11 -6.46 10.82
N ASN A 117 -13.19 -7.78 10.93
CA ASN A 117 -14.38 -8.50 11.41
C ASN A 117 -14.42 -8.66 12.95
N LEU A 118 -14.02 -7.61 13.68
CA LEU A 118 -13.99 -7.53 15.14
C LEU A 118 -14.17 -6.07 15.56
N THR A 119 -14.63 -5.81 16.77
CA THR A 119 -14.83 -4.43 17.25
C THR A 119 -13.50 -3.68 17.41
N GLU A 120 -13.54 -2.34 17.29
CA GLU A 120 -12.36 -1.49 17.56
C GLU A 120 -11.79 -1.71 18.97
N ASP A 121 -12.65 -1.96 19.96
CA ASP A 121 -12.24 -2.25 21.34
C ASP A 121 -11.50 -3.59 21.45
N ALA A 122 -12.02 -4.65 20.83
CA ALA A 122 -11.34 -5.95 20.78
C ALA A 122 -9.97 -5.84 20.08
N PHE A 123 -9.91 -5.15 18.94
CA PHE A 123 -8.65 -4.91 18.22
C PHE A 123 -7.65 -4.16 19.09
N SER A 124 -8.09 -3.07 19.74
CA SER A 124 -7.27 -2.28 20.68
C SER A 124 -6.73 -3.13 21.83
N LYS A 125 -7.56 -4.01 22.42
CA LYS A 125 -7.12 -4.95 23.46
C LYS A 125 -6.06 -5.92 22.96
N ILE A 126 -6.24 -6.49 21.76
CA ILE A 126 -5.26 -7.38 21.12
C ILE A 126 -3.92 -6.66 20.92
N LEU A 127 -3.93 -5.42 20.42
CA LEU A 127 -2.71 -4.61 20.26
C LEU A 127 -1.99 -4.41 21.60
N LYS A 128 -2.72 -4.04 22.66
CA LYS A 128 -2.16 -3.72 23.97
C LYS A 128 -1.52 -4.89 24.70
N VAL A 129 -1.97 -6.13 24.43
CA VAL A 129 -1.38 -7.32 25.04
C VAL A 129 -0.19 -7.88 24.26
N SER A 130 0.07 -7.38 23.04
CA SER A 130 1.24 -7.76 22.24
C SER A 130 2.55 -7.34 22.91
N GLU A 131 3.60 -8.13 22.69
CA GLU A 131 4.95 -7.82 23.15
C GLU A 131 5.49 -6.54 22.52
N ALA A 132 5.10 -6.25 21.27
CA ALA A 132 5.41 -5.00 20.60
C ALA A 132 4.90 -3.79 21.39
N TYR A 133 3.69 -3.87 21.95
CA TYR A 133 3.11 -2.79 22.76
C TYR A 133 3.77 -2.71 24.14
N LYS A 134 4.03 -3.84 24.79
CA LYS A 134 4.70 -3.87 26.10
C LYS A 134 6.09 -3.25 26.04
N THR A 135 6.82 -3.49 24.94
CA THR A 135 8.19 -3.00 24.76
C THR A 135 8.23 -1.54 24.28
N LYS A 136 7.41 -1.18 23.29
CA LYS A 136 7.35 0.19 22.72
C LYS A 136 5.91 0.57 22.35
N PRO A 137 5.12 1.07 23.32
CA PRO A 137 3.72 1.43 23.07
C PRO A 137 3.56 2.63 22.14
N GLY A 138 4.44 3.65 22.26
CA GLY A 138 4.31 4.92 21.53
C GLY A 138 4.12 4.81 20.01
N PRO A 139 4.98 4.07 19.29
CA PRO A 139 4.78 3.83 17.86
C PRO A 139 3.47 3.12 17.49
N ILE A 140 3.01 2.19 18.34
CA ILE A 140 1.74 1.48 18.13
C ILE A 140 0.55 2.41 18.35
N ASP A 141 0.55 3.19 19.43
CA ASP A 141 -0.49 4.19 19.69
C ASP A 141 -0.58 5.23 18.57
N LEU A 142 0.57 5.69 18.08
CA LEU A 142 0.62 6.64 16.96
C LEU A 142 -0.01 6.03 15.70
N ALA A 143 0.42 4.83 15.31
CA ALA A 143 -0.09 4.16 14.12
C ALA A 143 -1.59 3.84 14.25
N TRP A 144 -2.00 3.25 15.37
CA TRP A 144 -3.40 2.91 15.64
C TRP A 144 -4.32 4.14 15.62
N ASN A 145 -3.95 5.22 16.32
CA ASN A 145 -4.78 6.43 16.33
C ASN A 145 -4.84 7.12 14.97
N ALA A 146 -3.78 7.03 14.16
CA ALA A 146 -3.76 7.60 12.82
C ALA A 146 -4.62 6.84 11.80
N CYS A 147 -4.83 5.52 11.97
CA CYS A 147 -5.51 4.70 10.96
C CYS A 147 -6.82 4.05 11.41
N LYS A 148 -7.11 3.87 12.71
CA LYS A 148 -8.28 3.08 13.18
C LYS A 148 -9.61 3.57 12.59
N THR A 149 -9.84 4.87 12.53
CA THR A 149 -11.11 5.40 12.00
C THR A 149 -11.26 5.07 10.51
N SER A 150 -10.21 5.27 9.71
CA SER A 150 -10.22 4.92 8.28
C SER A 150 -10.26 3.41 8.05
N MET A 151 -9.62 2.62 8.93
CA MET A 151 -9.59 1.16 8.89
C MET A 151 -11.00 0.56 8.97
N TYR A 152 -11.88 1.16 9.77
CA TYR A 152 -13.26 0.69 9.98
C TYR A 152 -14.32 1.42 9.13
N SER A 153 -13.95 2.54 8.51
CA SER A 153 -14.91 3.38 7.79
C SER A 153 -15.38 2.74 6.48
N LEU A 154 -16.71 2.76 6.28
CA LEU A 154 -17.40 2.30 5.07
C LEU A 154 -18.33 3.40 4.51
N LYS A 155 -17.86 4.66 4.50
CA LYS A 155 -18.57 5.72 3.78
C LYS A 155 -18.67 5.36 2.30
N GLU A 156 -19.71 5.84 1.63
CA GLU A 156 -19.98 5.44 0.24
C GLU A 156 -18.79 5.66 -0.71
N ASN A 157 -18.05 6.76 -0.52
CA ASN A 157 -16.87 7.09 -1.33
C ASN A 157 -15.57 6.36 -0.89
N GLU A 158 -15.64 5.46 0.07
CA GLU A 158 -14.50 4.69 0.58
C GLU A 158 -14.67 3.18 0.38
N LYS A 159 -15.82 2.71 -0.11
CA LYS A 159 -16.08 1.26 -0.27
C LYS A 159 -15.30 0.61 -1.40
N TYR A 160 -14.88 1.40 -2.39
CA TYR A 160 -14.25 0.94 -3.62
C TYR A 160 -13.09 1.83 -4.01
N LEU A 161 -12.15 1.29 -4.80
CA LEU A 161 -11.17 2.13 -5.47
C LEU A 161 -11.82 2.92 -6.61
N GLY A 162 -11.41 4.17 -6.79
CA GLY A 162 -11.97 5.06 -7.80
C GLY A 162 -11.53 6.51 -7.63
N PHE A 163 -11.92 7.35 -8.59
CA PHE A 163 -11.68 8.80 -8.53
C PHE A 163 -12.54 9.48 -7.46
N TRP A 164 -12.27 10.77 -7.22
CA TRP A 164 -12.98 11.60 -6.26
C TRP A 164 -14.50 11.41 -6.30
N ASN A 165 -15.10 11.34 -5.11
CA ASN A 165 -16.54 11.18 -4.88
C ASN A 165 -17.15 9.84 -5.36
N LYS A 166 -16.39 8.99 -6.06
CA LYS A 166 -16.80 7.64 -6.49
C LYS A 166 -16.00 6.53 -5.80
N GLY A 167 -14.84 6.85 -5.23
CA GLY A 167 -13.99 5.89 -4.52
C GLY A 167 -12.73 6.54 -3.96
N VAL A 168 -11.76 5.70 -3.62
CA VAL A 168 -10.42 6.08 -3.16
C VAL A 168 -9.38 5.72 -4.21
N THR A 169 -8.45 6.62 -4.46
CA THR A 169 -7.23 6.32 -5.22
C THR A 169 -6.08 7.09 -4.62
N THR A 170 -4.88 6.53 -4.75
CA THR A 170 -3.65 7.24 -4.41
C THR A 170 -2.72 7.41 -5.60
N TYR A 171 -3.16 6.98 -6.80
CA TYR A 171 -2.52 7.31 -8.09
C TYR A 171 -2.74 8.77 -8.47
N PHE A 172 -3.87 9.32 -8.04
CA PHE A 172 -4.20 10.73 -8.17
C PHE A 172 -4.41 11.34 -6.79
N SER A 173 -4.13 12.63 -6.63
CA SER A 173 -4.52 13.35 -5.40
C SER A 173 -6.02 13.32 -5.19
N SER A 174 -6.46 13.38 -3.94
CA SER A 174 -7.86 13.16 -3.57
C SER A 174 -8.85 14.07 -4.30
N ASN A 175 -8.46 15.29 -4.67
CA ASN A 175 -9.31 16.22 -5.40
C ASN A 175 -9.47 15.92 -6.91
N CYS A 176 -8.81 14.90 -7.47
CA CYS A 176 -8.87 14.58 -8.90
C CYS A 176 -10.11 13.78 -9.31
N THR A 177 -10.73 14.19 -10.41
CA THR A 177 -11.88 13.53 -11.04
C THR A 177 -11.47 12.76 -12.29
N GLU A 178 -12.41 12.04 -12.91
CA GLU A 178 -12.21 11.37 -14.20
C GLU A 178 -11.83 12.37 -15.30
N GLU A 179 -12.41 13.57 -15.30
CA GLU A 179 -12.06 14.62 -16.26
C GLU A 179 -10.60 15.04 -16.14
N ASP A 180 -10.07 15.15 -14.91
CA ASP A 180 -8.65 15.44 -14.70
C ASP A 180 -7.77 14.36 -15.32
N SER A 181 -8.17 13.08 -15.23
CA SER A 181 -7.42 11.97 -15.85
C SER A 181 -7.37 12.09 -17.38
N VAL A 182 -8.43 12.60 -18.02
CA VAL A 182 -8.48 12.81 -19.47
C VAL A 182 -7.50 13.91 -19.88
N ILE A 183 -7.46 15.02 -19.14
CA ILE A 183 -6.54 16.14 -19.42
C ILE A 183 -5.08 15.69 -19.24
N VAL A 184 -4.79 14.99 -18.14
CA VAL A 184 -3.45 14.46 -17.85
C VAL A 184 -3.01 13.46 -18.92
N ASN A 185 -3.89 12.55 -19.35
CA ASN A 185 -3.59 11.60 -20.42
C ASN A 185 -3.32 12.29 -21.77
N ALA A 186 -4.05 13.36 -22.09
CA ALA A 186 -3.79 14.16 -23.28
C ALA A 186 -2.41 14.84 -23.22
N TYR A 187 -2.03 15.35 -22.05
CA TYR A 187 -0.72 15.94 -21.82
C TYR A 187 0.41 14.90 -21.96
N LEU A 188 0.29 13.75 -21.30
CA LEU A 188 1.25 12.65 -21.38
C LEU A 188 1.49 12.20 -22.83
N LYS A 189 0.43 12.08 -23.64
CA LYS A 189 0.54 11.78 -25.08
C LYS A 189 1.30 12.85 -25.85
N LYS A 190 1.03 14.14 -25.58
CA LYS A 190 1.72 15.26 -26.23
C LYS A 190 3.23 15.19 -25.99
N ILE A 191 3.65 14.89 -24.75
CA ILE A 191 5.07 14.82 -24.39
C ILE A 191 5.69 13.43 -24.65
N ASN A 192 4.93 12.51 -25.28
CA ASN A 192 5.34 11.14 -25.57
C ASN A 192 5.84 10.37 -24.32
N MET A 193 5.08 10.48 -23.22
CA MET A 193 5.39 9.84 -21.94
C MET A 193 4.29 8.86 -21.55
N GLU A 194 4.69 7.65 -21.17
CA GLU A 194 3.78 6.63 -20.65
C GLU A 194 3.43 6.89 -19.17
N ALA A 195 2.22 6.48 -18.76
CA ALA A 195 1.73 6.71 -17.40
C ALA A 195 2.19 5.66 -16.37
N TYR A 196 2.87 4.58 -16.80
CA TYR A 196 3.08 3.37 -15.99
C TYR A 196 3.77 3.61 -14.64
N ASN A 197 4.75 4.52 -14.58
CA ASN A 197 5.55 4.77 -13.38
C ASN A 197 5.30 6.15 -12.77
N CYS A 198 4.12 6.73 -12.98
CA CYS A 198 3.79 8.05 -12.49
C CYS A 198 2.53 8.09 -11.63
N ARG A 199 2.46 9.12 -10.78
CA ARG A 199 1.26 9.57 -10.09
C ARG A 199 1.00 11.03 -10.39
N THR A 200 -0.23 11.48 -10.20
CA THR A 200 -0.61 12.86 -10.49
C THR A 200 -1.17 13.58 -9.27
N PHE A 201 -0.62 14.75 -8.97
CA PHE A 201 -1.09 15.62 -7.89
C PHE A 201 -1.63 16.92 -8.46
N LYS A 202 -2.87 17.26 -8.11
CA LYS A 202 -3.54 18.49 -8.53
C LYS A 202 -3.55 19.50 -7.40
N THR A 203 -3.01 20.69 -7.66
CA THR A 203 -3.08 21.85 -6.76
C THR A 203 -3.90 22.96 -7.43
N PRO A 204 -4.97 23.46 -6.79
CA PRO A 204 -5.70 24.63 -7.31
C PRO A 204 -4.85 25.91 -7.13
N ASN A 205 -4.76 26.74 -8.17
CA ASN A 205 -4.11 28.04 -8.06
C ASN A 205 -5.11 29.08 -7.54
N SER A 206 -4.75 29.79 -6.47
CA SER A 206 -5.68 30.64 -5.69
C SER A 206 -6.06 31.98 -6.33
N GLY A 207 -5.74 32.23 -7.60
CA GLY A 207 -5.89 33.57 -8.21
C GLY A 207 -6.58 33.64 -9.57
N ASP A 208 -6.45 32.60 -10.41
CA ASP A 208 -6.88 32.63 -11.82
C ASP A 208 -7.78 31.45 -12.21
N GLY A 209 -8.13 30.58 -11.25
CA GLY A 209 -8.92 29.38 -11.49
C GLY A 209 -8.16 28.26 -12.21
N LYS A 210 -6.88 28.45 -12.53
CA LYS A 210 -6.04 27.41 -13.12
C LYS A 210 -5.68 26.34 -12.09
N LYS A 211 -5.38 25.17 -12.60
CA LYS A 211 -4.85 24.06 -11.80
C LYS A 211 -3.39 23.85 -12.17
N THR A 212 -2.63 23.35 -11.22
CA THR A 212 -1.30 22.80 -11.46
C THR A 212 -1.37 21.28 -11.30
N TYR A 213 -0.97 20.54 -12.34
CA TYR A 213 -0.78 19.09 -12.31
C TYR A 213 0.71 18.76 -12.20
N GLU A 214 1.10 18.14 -11.09
CA GLU A 214 2.40 17.52 -10.91
C GLU A 214 2.31 16.05 -11.33
N ILE A 215 3.05 15.67 -12.37
CA ILE A 215 3.22 14.27 -12.78
C ILE A 215 4.52 13.77 -12.17
N LYS A 216 4.40 12.98 -11.10
CA LYS A 216 5.54 12.56 -10.28
C LYS A 216 5.97 11.16 -10.65
N LEU A 217 7.19 11.03 -11.17
CA LEU A 217 7.78 9.76 -11.58
C LEU A 217 8.39 9.02 -10.39
N ALA A 218 8.19 7.71 -10.36
CA ALA A 218 8.83 6.80 -9.42
C ALA A 218 10.32 6.61 -9.78
N SER A 219 11.21 7.02 -8.89
CA SER A 219 12.67 6.86 -9.07
C SER A 219 13.44 7.02 -7.77
N VAL A 220 14.63 6.45 -7.71
CA VAL A 220 15.59 6.76 -6.63
C VAL A 220 16.12 8.18 -6.76
N LEU A 221 16.47 8.59 -7.98
CA LEU A 221 16.99 9.93 -8.24
C LEU A 221 15.91 10.98 -8.03
N ASN A 222 16.34 12.17 -7.63
CA ASN A 222 15.52 13.37 -7.47
C ASN A 222 15.97 14.46 -8.46
N GLY A 223 15.28 15.59 -8.48
CA GLY A 223 15.62 16.74 -9.30
C GLY A 223 15.23 16.62 -10.77
N PHE A 224 15.49 17.68 -11.53
CA PHE A 224 15.12 17.79 -12.94
C PHE A 224 16.18 17.18 -13.87
N ASP A 225 15.72 16.51 -14.93
CA ASP A 225 16.57 15.91 -15.95
C ASP A 225 16.05 16.25 -17.34
N ALA A 226 16.68 17.24 -17.97
CA ALA A 226 16.27 17.77 -19.27
C ALA A 226 16.36 16.75 -20.42
N SER A 227 17.00 15.59 -20.21
CA SER A 227 17.09 14.55 -21.25
C SER A 227 15.78 13.84 -21.53
N PHE A 228 14.84 13.84 -20.57
CA PHE A 228 13.53 13.19 -20.74
C PHE A 228 12.38 13.92 -20.02
N MET A 229 12.65 14.82 -19.07
CA MET A 229 11.62 15.59 -18.38
C MET A 229 11.41 16.92 -19.11
N PRO A 230 10.18 17.21 -19.59
CA PRO A 230 9.90 18.49 -20.24
C PRO A 230 9.96 19.65 -19.23
N ALA A 231 10.30 20.84 -19.72
CA ALA A 231 10.17 22.06 -18.94
C ALA A 231 8.70 22.28 -18.54
N ARG A 232 8.49 22.99 -17.41
CA ARG A 232 7.13 23.39 -16.99
C ARG A 232 6.47 24.19 -18.11
N GLU A 233 5.22 23.86 -18.40
CA GLU A 233 4.45 24.54 -19.43
C GLU A 233 2.96 24.57 -19.10
N THR A 234 2.22 25.46 -19.77
CA THR A 234 0.77 25.48 -19.71
C THR A 234 0.21 24.67 -20.88
N PHE A 235 -0.72 23.77 -20.61
CA PHE A 235 -1.42 22.95 -21.59
C PHE A 235 -2.92 23.00 -21.31
N GLN A 236 -3.72 23.34 -22.33
CA GLN A 236 -5.18 23.50 -22.23
C GLN A 236 -5.65 24.44 -21.10
N GLY A 237 -4.82 25.43 -20.76
CA GLY A 237 -5.15 26.43 -19.74
C GLY A 237 -4.68 26.07 -18.32
N ASP A 238 -4.22 24.84 -18.09
CA ASP A 238 -3.67 24.38 -16.82
C ASP A 238 -2.14 24.24 -16.88
N ASP A 239 -1.48 24.34 -15.73
CA ASP A 239 -0.03 24.20 -15.63
C ASP A 239 0.37 22.75 -15.39
N PHE A 240 1.41 22.29 -16.10
CA PHE A 240 1.97 20.96 -15.97
C PHE A 240 3.45 21.01 -15.60
N HIS A 241 3.85 20.14 -14.67
CA HIS A 241 5.25 19.92 -14.37
C HIS A 241 5.51 18.44 -14.06
N VAL A 242 6.52 17.88 -14.72
CA VAL A 242 6.99 16.52 -14.44
C VAL A 242 8.08 16.60 -13.37
N THR A 243 7.91 15.84 -12.30
CA THR A 243 8.89 15.67 -11.21
C THR A 243 9.29 14.19 -11.11
N ARG A 244 10.30 13.88 -10.30
CA ARG A 244 10.70 12.50 -10.02
C ARG A 244 11.13 12.35 -8.56
N GLY A 245 11.34 11.10 -8.12
CA GLY A 245 11.73 10.78 -6.75
C GLY A 245 10.63 10.12 -5.94
N ASP A 246 9.50 9.76 -6.56
CA ASP A 246 8.48 9.02 -5.84
C ASP A 246 9.04 7.67 -5.39
N TYR A 247 8.71 7.28 -4.15
CA TYR A 247 9.15 6.03 -3.52
C TYR A 247 10.67 5.83 -3.41
N SER A 248 11.46 6.90 -3.54
CA SER A 248 12.93 6.84 -3.63
C SER A 248 13.61 5.94 -2.56
N PRO A 249 13.28 6.02 -1.25
CA PRO A 249 13.90 5.16 -0.24
C PRO A 249 13.62 3.67 -0.45
N VAL A 250 12.39 3.32 -0.88
CA VAL A 250 11.99 1.93 -1.12
C VAL A 250 12.66 1.40 -2.39
N LEU A 251 12.62 2.18 -3.48
CA LEU A 251 13.27 1.84 -4.74
C LEU A 251 14.78 1.67 -4.58
N LYS A 252 15.42 2.37 -3.64
CA LYS A 252 16.83 2.17 -3.34
C LYS A 252 17.11 0.76 -2.83
N ILE A 253 16.27 0.25 -1.92
CA ILE A 253 16.36 -1.13 -1.41
C ILE A 253 16.14 -2.14 -2.54
N VAL A 254 15.18 -1.87 -3.44
CA VAL A 254 14.94 -2.70 -4.62
C VAL A 254 16.19 -2.78 -5.49
N ILE A 255 16.76 -1.63 -5.88
CA ILE A 255 17.96 -1.56 -6.74
C ILE A 255 19.18 -2.22 -6.09
N ASP A 256 19.35 -2.07 -4.77
CA ASP A 256 20.46 -2.69 -4.04
C ASP A 256 20.39 -4.22 -4.10
N ASN A 257 19.19 -4.80 -3.99
CA ASN A 257 18.99 -6.24 -4.14
C ASN A 257 19.11 -6.69 -5.60
N LEU A 258 18.57 -5.95 -6.57
CA LEU A 258 18.75 -6.26 -7.99
C LEU A 258 20.22 -6.24 -8.41
N SER A 259 21.02 -5.32 -7.85
CA SER A 259 22.46 -5.26 -8.10
C SER A 259 23.20 -6.49 -7.58
N LYS A 260 22.78 -7.03 -6.43
CA LYS A 260 23.30 -8.30 -5.89
C LYS A 260 22.82 -9.50 -6.71
N ALA A 261 21.58 -9.50 -7.19
CA ALA A 261 21.09 -10.55 -8.08
C ALA A 261 21.89 -10.59 -9.39
N LYS A 262 22.20 -9.43 -9.99
CA LYS A 262 22.91 -9.34 -11.27
C LYS A 262 24.28 -10.03 -11.27
N VAL A 263 25.02 -9.99 -10.17
CA VAL A 263 26.35 -10.63 -10.06
C VAL A 263 26.26 -12.15 -9.84
N MET A 264 25.06 -12.66 -9.56
CA MET A 264 24.77 -14.09 -9.40
C MET A 264 24.25 -14.72 -10.69
N PHE A 265 24.26 -14.01 -11.82
CA PHE A 265 24.01 -14.57 -13.16
C PHE A 265 25.32 -15.02 -13.83
#